data_AF-A0A259N4N9-F1
#
_entry.id   AF-A0A259N4N9-F1
#
_cell.length_a   1.000
_cell.length_b   1.000
_cell.length_c   1.000
_cell.angle_alpha   90.00
_cell.angle_beta   90.00
_cell.angle_gamma   90.00
#
_symmetry.space_group_name_H-M   'P 1'
#
loop_
_entity.id
_entity.type
_entity.pdbx_description
1 polymer ?
#
loop_
_entity_poly.entity_id
_entity_poly.type
_entity_poly.pdbx_seq_one_letter_code
_entity_poly.pdbx_strand_id
1 'polypeptide(L)'
;MLNWEEEVAPALAKAGLAQQPVVVEPQRPQPDQVAIAPQVAAPAATSNATASGGAAMRVNAADKRVINAKTDVNQLVPFKYKWAWEKYLAGCANHWMPQEINMNRDIALWKDPNGLTEDE
;
A
#
# COMPACT_ATOMS: atom_id res chain seq x y z
N MET A 1 8.68 2.13 17.29
CA MET A 1 7.67 1.40 18.09
C MET A 1 7.12 2.39 19.09
N LEU A 2 5.80 2.58 19.15
CA LEU A 2 5.20 3.59 20.04
C LEU A 2 5.43 3.17 21.49
N ASN A 3 6.25 3.94 22.21
CA ASN A 3 6.60 3.72 23.60
C ASN A 3 5.58 4.48 24.47
N TRP A 4 4.69 3.75 25.15
CA TRP A 4 3.52 4.32 25.83
C TRP A 4 3.74 4.66 27.30
N GLU A 5 4.90 4.36 27.87
CA GLU A 5 5.26 4.70 29.25
C GLU A 5 6.59 5.47 29.33
N GLU A 6 6.56 6.79 29.11
CA GLU A 6 7.64 7.66 29.60
C GLU A 6 7.06 8.80 30.45
N GLU A 7 7.32 8.68 31.75
CA GLU A 7 6.98 9.63 32.81
C GLU A 7 7.94 10.82 32.73
N VAL A 8 7.42 12.06 32.62
CA VAL A 8 8.23 13.26 32.47
C VAL A 8 8.67 13.77 33.84
N ALA A 9 9.98 13.69 34.14
CA ALA A 9 10.62 14.43 35.23
C ALA A 9 11.60 15.48 34.67
N PRO A 10 11.75 16.66 35.31
CA PRO A 10 12.47 17.78 34.72
C PRO A 10 13.96 17.71 35.05
N ALA A 11 14.83 17.85 34.05
CA ALA A 11 16.26 18.01 34.29
C ALA A 11 16.85 19.10 33.39
N LEU A 12 16.93 20.30 33.95
CA LEU A 12 17.92 21.30 33.53
C LEU A 12 19.33 20.80 33.93
N ALA A 13 20.29 21.11 33.06
CA ALA A 13 21.75 21.01 33.23
C ALA A 13 22.45 19.69 32.85
N LYS A 14 22.90 19.62 31.58
CA LYS A 14 24.35 19.50 31.28
C LYS A 14 24.62 19.79 29.80
N ALA A 15 25.29 20.92 29.54
CA ALA A 15 25.97 21.17 28.28
C ALA A 15 27.17 20.22 28.17
N GLY A 16 27.19 19.38 27.14
CA GLY A 16 28.29 18.48 26.81
C GLY A 16 28.21 18.08 25.35
N LEU A 17 29.26 18.41 24.60
CA LEU A 17 29.45 18.16 23.16
C LEU A 17 29.14 16.70 22.76
N ALA A 18 28.26 16.50 21.78
CA ALA A 18 28.13 15.22 21.06
C ALA A 18 27.62 15.41 19.62
N GLN A 19 28.52 15.08 18.69
CA GLN A 19 28.37 14.51 17.34
C GLN A 19 27.14 14.91 16.48
N GLN A 20 27.43 15.48 15.30
CA GLN A 20 26.43 15.72 14.26
C GLN A 20 25.77 14.41 13.79
N PRO A 21 24.45 14.38 13.56
CA PRO A 21 23.80 13.22 12.99
C PRO A 21 24.16 13.07 11.51
N VAL A 22 24.55 11.86 11.14
CA VAL A 22 24.71 11.46 9.73
C VAL A 22 23.35 11.59 9.05
N VAL A 23 23.29 12.40 8.01
CA VAL A 23 22.15 12.49 7.10
C VAL A 23 22.03 11.15 6.37
N VAL A 24 21.06 10.32 6.75
CA VAL A 24 20.66 9.17 5.94
C VAL A 24 19.66 9.68 4.92
N GLU A 25 20.14 9.87 3.70
CA GLU A 25 19.30 10.19 2.55
C GLU A 25 18.29 9.06 2.31
N PRO A 26 16.97 9.35 2.20
CA PRO A 26 15.99 8.32 1.90
C PRO A 26 16.23 7.80 0.48
N GLN A 27 16.71 6.57 0.37
CA GLN A 27 16.95 5.92 -0.90
C GLN A 27 15.63 5.76 -1.66
N ARG A 28 15.47 6.55 -2.73
CA ARG A 28 14.39 6.40 -3.71
C ARG A 28 14.42 4.95 -4.24
N PRO A 29 13.30 4.21 -4.24
CA PRO A 29 13.27 2.90 -4.89
C PRO A 29 13.59 3.11 -6.38
N GLN A 30 14.69 2.52 -6.83
CA GLN A 30 15.02 2.49 -8.24
C GLN A 30 14.02 1.56 -8.94
N PRO A 31 13.56 1.90 -10.16
CA PRO A 31 12.83 0.92 -10.96
C PRO A 31 13.77 -0.23 -11.27
N ASP A 32 13.44 -1.43 -10.80
CA ASP A 32 14.11 -2.67 -11.19
C ASP A 32 14.13 -2.74 -12.72
N GLN A 33 15.30 -2.49 -13.29
CA GLN A 33 15.57 -2.73 -14.70
C GLN A 33 15.51 -4.24 -14.90
N VAL A 34 14.38 -4.73 -15.40
CA VAL A 34 14.23 -6.10 -15.85
C VAL A 34 15.16 -6.28 -17.05
N ALA A 35 16.37 -6.74 -16.78
CA ALA A 35 17.33 -7.13 -17.79
C ALA A 35 16.78 -8.35 -18.56
N ILE A 36 16.55 -8.21 -19.86
CA ILE A 36 16.18 -9.31 -20.75
C ILE A 36 17.45 -10.14 -20.97
N ALA A 37 17.59 -11.25 -20.25
CA ALA A 37 18.60 -12.26 -20.51
C ALA A 37 18.16 -13.18 -21.68
N PRO A 38 19.08 -13.66 -22.54
CA PRO A 38 18.73 -14.58 -23.63
C PRO A 38 18.30 -15.94 -23.07
N GLN A 39 17.17 -16.45 -23.57
CA GLN A 39 16.55 -17.69 -23.11
C GLN A 39 17.38 -18.92 -23.51
N VAL A 40 17.90 -19.65 -22.53
CA VAL A 40 18.35 -21.04 -22.72
C VAL A 40 17.18 -21.99 -22.50
N ALA A 41 16.94 -22.84 -23.50
CA ALA A 41 15.79 -23.75 -23.59
C ALA A 41 15.76 -24.78 -22.45
N ALA A 42 14.57 -24.99 -21.87
CA ALA A 42 14.26 -26.08 -20.94
C ALA A 42 13.16 -26.99 -21.53
N PRO A 43 13.16 -28.30 -21.23
CA PRO A 43 12.38 -29.30 -21.96
C PRO A 43 10.91 -29.32 -21.53
N ALA A 44 10.04 -29.74 -22.46
CA ALA A 44 8.59 -29.77 -22.32
C ALA A 44 8.12 -30.62 -21.13
N ALA A 45 7.43 -30.00 -20.18
CA ALA A 45 6.62 -30.69 -19.19
C ALA A 45 5.21 -30.92 -19.74
N THR A 46 4.83 -32.18 -19.89
CA THR A 46 3.48 -32.62 -20.27
C THR A 46 2.50 -32.29 -19.15
N SER A 47 1.71 -31.21 -19.30
CA SER A 47 0.65 -30.86 -18.36
C SER A 47 -0.60 -31.67 -18.64
N ASN A 48 -0.88 -32.70 -17.83
CA ASN A 48 -2.23 -33.25 -17.70
C ASN A 48 -3.10 -32.23 -16.93
N ALA A 49 -3.62 -31.25 -17.67
CA ALA A 49 -4.69 -30.39 -17.18
C ALA A 49 -5.99 -31.20 -17.17
N THR A 50 -6.48 -31.54 -15.99
CA THR A 50 -7.85 -32.00 -15.79
C THR A 50 -8.78 -30.85 -16.17
N ALA A 51 -9.17 -30.84 -17.44
CA ALA A 51 -10.02 -29.83 -18.03
C ALA A 51 -11.43 -29.91 -17.43
N SER A 52 -11.70 -29.09 -16.41
CA SER A 52 -13.00 -28.42 -16.28
C SER A 52 -13.08 -27.29 -17.32
N GLY A 53 -12.76 -27.61 -18.57
CA GLY A 53 -12.50 -26.67 -19.64
C GLY A 53 -13.71 -26.52 -20.53
N GLY A 54 -14.68 -25.72 -20.12
CA GLY A 54 -15.33 -24.88 -21.12
C GLY A 54 -14.21 -24.01 -21.69
N ALA A 55 -13.87 -24.18 -22.97
CA ALA A 55 -12.82 -23.40 -23.62
C ALA A 55 -12.92 -21.95 -23.15
N ALA A 56 -11.87 -21.42 -22.50
CA ALA A 56 -11.87 -20.09 -21.91
C ALA A 56 -12.03 -19.07 -23.04
N MET A 57 -13.28 -18.76 -23.39
CA MET A 57 -13.60 -17.83 -24.44
C MET A 57 -13.22 -16.44 -23.96
N ARG A 58 -12.59 -15.67 -24.85
CA ARG A 58 -12.25 -14.27 -24.57
C ARG A 58 -13.54 -13.51 -24.24
N VAL A 59 -13.51 -12.74 -23.16
CA VAL A 59 -14.64 -11.89 -22.76
C VAL A 59 -14.79 -10.71 -23.72
N ASN A 60 -16.02 -10.42 -24.16
CA ASN A 60 -16.34 -9.19 -24.89
C ASN A 60 -16.70 -8.06 -23.91
N ALA A 61 -16.18 -6.85 -24.15
CA ALA A 61 -16.46 -5.68 -23.32
C ALA A 61 -17.96 -5.34 -23.28
N ALA A 62 -18.69 -5.51 -24.38
CA ALA A 62 -20.11 -5.14 -24.46
C ALA A 62 -20.97 -5.94 -23.47
N ASP A 63 -20.61 -7.20 -23.20
CA ASP A 63 -21.39 -8.14 -22.39
C ASP A 63 -21.21 -7.96 -20.88
N LYS A 64 -20.14 -7.31 -20.43
CA LYS A 64 -19.92 -7.06 -19.00
C LYS A 64 -21.05 -6.20 -18.41
N ARG A 65 -21.54 -6.53 -17.22
CA ARG A 65 -22.54 -5.77 -16.43
C ARG A 65 -22.02 -5.58 -15.00
N VAL A 66 -22.42 -4.51 -14.33
CA VAL A 66 -22.03 -4.28 -12.92
C VAL A 66 -22.69 -5.32 -12.01
N ILE A 67 -23.92 -5.71 -12.32
CA ILE A 67 -24.72 -6.69 -11.57
C ILE A 67 -25.26 -7.73 -12.55
N ASN A 68 -25.36 -8.99 -12.12
CA ASN A 68 -25.97 -10.11 -12.88
C ASN A 68 -25.37 -10.35 -14.28
N ALA A 69 -24.07 -10.10 -14.46
CA ALA A 69 -23.36 -10.47 -15.70
C ALA A 69 -23.20 -12.00 -15.81
N LYS A 70 -23.19 -12.53 -17.03
CA LYS A 70 -22.89 -13.95 -17.33
C LYS A 70 -21.46 -14.17 -17.86
N THR A 71 -20.72 -13.09 -18.09
CA THR A 71 -19.33 -13.13 -18.56
C THR A 71 -18.40 -13.59 -17.44
N ASP A 72 -17.30 -14.26 -17.80
CA ASP A 72 -16.25 -14.66 -16.85
C ASP A 72 -15.68 -13.44 -16.08
N VAL A 73 -15.76 -13.49 -14.75
CA VAL A 73 -15.35 -12.42 -13.83
C VAL A 73 -13.87 -12.49 -13.47
N ASN A 74 -13.22 -13.63 -13.68
CA ASN A 74 -11.79 -13.81 -13.36
C ASN A 74 -10.88 -13.19 -14.43
N GLN A 75 -11.43 -12.77 -15.57
CA GLN A 75 -10.72 -12.07 -16.63
C GLN A 75 -10.88 -10.54 -16.50
N LEU A 76 -9.80 -9.87 -16.12
CA LEU A 76 -9.79 -8.42 -15.93
C LEU A 76 -10.10 -7.66 -17.24
N VAL A 77 -9.47 -8.07 -18.34
CA VAL A 77 -9.60 -7.46 -19.66
C VAL A 77 -10.67 -8.15 -20.51
N PRO A 78 -11.35 -7.42 -21.42
CA PRO A 78 -11.24 -5.99 -21.67
C PRO A 78 -11.98 -5.12 -20.64
N PHE A 79 -11.50 -3.89 -20.44
CA PHE A 79 -12.11 -2.92 -19.54
C PHE A 79 -13.34 -2.25 -20.17
N LYS A 80 -14.52 -2.44 -19.58
CA LYS A 80 -15.76 -1.71 -19.93
C LYS A 80 -15.92 -0.42 -19.11
N TYR A 81 -15.73 -0.51 -17.79
CA TYR A 81 -15.98 0.61 -16.87
C TYR A 81 -14.67 1.34 -16.54
N LYS A 82 -14.29 2.31 -17.39
CA LYS A 82 -13.04 3.05 -17.24
C LYS A 82 -12.98 3.87 -15.94
N TRP A 83 -14.11 4.45 -15.52
CA TRP A 83 -14.21 5.16 -14.24
C TRP A 83 -13.78 4.29 -13.04
N ALA A 84 -14.13 3.00 -13.04
CA ALA A 84 -13.80 2.11 -11.93
C ALA A 84 -12.29 1.83 -11.89
N TRP A 85 -11.68 1.68 -13.07
CA TRP A 85 -10.23 1.54 -13.20
C TRP A 85 -9.49 2.80 -12.77
N GLU A 86 -9.97 3.98 -13.16
CA GLU A 86 -9.41 5.26 -12.72
C GLU A 86 -9.52 5.44 -11.20
N LYS A 87 -10.64 5.04 -10.59
CA LYS A 87 -10.79 5.07 -9.12
C LYS A 87 -9.87 4.09 -8.42
N TYR A 88 -9.65 2.89 -8.98
CA TYR A 88 -8.67 1.95 -8.46
C TYR A 88 -7.25 2.55 -8.48
N LEU A 89 -6.81 3.10 -9.62
CA LEU A 89 -5.49 3.72 -9.73
C LEU A 89 -5.34 4.92 -8.79
N ALA A 90 -6.39 5.76 -8.66
CA ALA A 90 -6.39 6.86 -7.72
C ALA A 90 -6.28 6.37 -6.27
N GLY A 91 -6.92 5.27 -5.91
CA GLY A 91 -6.77 4.65 -4.59
C GLY A 91 -5.35 4.16 -4.34
N CYS A 92 -4.75 3.45 -5.31
CA CYS A 92 -3.36 2.99 -5.22
C CYS A 92 -2.36 4.15 -5.07
N ALA A 93 -2.59 5.27 -5.76
CA ALA A 93 -1.74 6.45 -5.67
C ALA A 93 -1.87 7.21 -4.33
N ASN A 94 -2.92 6.95 -3.54
CA ASN A 94 -3.19 7.58 -2.25
C ASN A 94 -2.97 6.61 -1.07
N HIS A 95 -2.01 5.68 -1.19
CA HIS A 95 -1.64 4.79 -0.09
C HIS A 95 -1.01 5.59 1.06
N TRP A 96 -1.51 5.38 2.27
CA TRP A 96 -0.94 5.89 3.52
C TRP A 96 -1.17 4.87 4.64
N MET A 97 -0.34 4.93 5.67
CA MET A 97 -0.47 4.13 6.88
C MET A 97 -0.74 5.03 8.09
N PRO A 98 -1.66 4.68 9.00
CA PRO A 98 -1.96 5.51 10.17
C PRO A 98 -0.75 5.86 11.04
N GLN A 99 0.24 4.96 11.12
CA GLN A 99 1.47 5.17 11.89
C GLN A 99 2.42 6.20 11.28
N GLU A 100 2.17 6.67 10.05
CA GLU A 100 2.95 7.73 9.41
C GLU A 100 2.66 9.12 9.98
N ILE A 101 1.53 9.29 10.69
CA ILE A 101 1.16 10.54 11.35
C ILE A 101 1.54 10.46 12.83
N ASN A 102 2.35 11.42 13.29
CA ASN A 102 2.77 11.49 14.69
C ASN A 102 1.61 11.97 15.59
N MET A 103 1.37 11.25 16.68
CA MET A 103 0.27 11.53 17.63
C MET A 103 0.73 12.17 18.96
N ASN A 104 2.01 12.54 19.13
CA ASN A 104 2.52 12.96 20.44
C ASN A 104 1.84 14.23 20.96
N ARG A 105 1.52 15.18 20.07
CA ARG A 105 0.83 16.42 20.43
C ARG A 105 -0.61 16.16 20.83
N ASP A 106 -1.31 15.35 20.06
CA ASP A 106 -2.68 14.92 20.32
C ASP A 106 -2.77 14.14 21.64
N ILE A 107 -1.80 13.26 21.92
CA ILE A 107 -1.69 12.55 23.20
C ILE A 107 -1.48 13.53 24.36
N ALA A 108 -0.61 14.53 24.19
CA ALA A 108 -0.38 15.54 25.23
C ALA A 108 -1.64 16.40 25.47
N LEU A 109 -2.32 16.81 24.40
CA LEU A 109 -3.57 17.57 24.46
C LEU A 109 -4.67 16.77 25.19
N TRP A 110 -4.85 15.50 24.83
CA TRP A 110 -5.85 14.62 25.42
C TRP A 110 -5.64 14.37 26.91
N LYS A 111 -4.38 14.41 27.37
CA LYS A 111 -4.03 14.21 28.79
C LYS A 111 -4.09 15.49 29.63
N ASP A 112 -4.11 16.66 29.00
CA ASP A 112 -4.20 17.94 29.70
C ASP A 112 -5.64 18.17 30.19
N PRO A 113 -5.89 18.31 31.51
CA PRO A 113 -7.22 18.59 32.03
C PRO A 113 -7.86 19.89 31.52
N ASN A 114 -7.06 20.82 30.97
CA ASN A 114 -7.52 22.05 30.34
C ASN A 114 -7.31 22.04 28.82
N GLY A 115 -6.96 20.88 28.24
CA GLY A 115 -6.61 20.74 26.83
C GLY A 115 -7.80 20.77 25.89
N LEU A 116 -8.96 20.30 26.34
CA LEU A 116 -10.22 20.29 25.59
C LEU A 116 -11.36 20.80 26.49
N THR A 117 -12.37 21.41 25.89
CA THR A 117 -13.62 21.72 26.59
C THR A 117 -14.45 20.46 26.81
N GLU A 118 -15.55 20.54 27.57
CA GLU A 118 -16.42 19.37 27.81
C GLU A 118 -17.16 18.91 26.53
N ASP A 119 -17.41 19.81 25.59
CA ASP A 119 -18.12 19.53 24.34
C ASP A 119 -17.21 18.99 23.22
N GLU A 120 -15.90 19.16 23.33
CA GLU A 120 -14.88 18.73 22.33
C GLU A 120 -14.33 17.33 22.61
#